data_AF-A0A562IIH2-F1
#
_entry.id   AF-A0A562IIH2-F1
#
_cell.length_a   1.000
_cell.length_b   1.000
_cell.length_c   1.000
_cell.angle_alpha   90.00
_cell.angle_beta   90.00
_cell.angle_gamma   90.00
#
_symmetry.space_group_name_H-M   'P 1'
#
loop_
_entity.id
_entity.type
_entity.pdbx_description
1 polymer ?
#
loop_
_entity_poly.entity_id
_entity_poly.type
_entity_poly.pdbx_seq_one_letter_code
_entity_poly.pdbx_strand_id
1 'polypeptide(L)'
;MPEALLQFHTLDEPVGSRSGRWELRYDADGRAVIADQDGTVTWSAGAAGVLRLEPSGVFAVYSRDEVVWRGDVQVVKYTALRVSDDGDAVLYDDGFPVHSVLHGPIEPVSLGDRAPVTEIRHNRFIRSANGKRTVYRTADGTGLVYRTRLGPGLASIVVLQPAEVRRAEQPDTWLTWRFLDDGVHGAWRLVLIGPDDAVHWVFGRERGIARGAGSDDDGDAPEWLAKGLKADSAYCITVIHDVDPDEALRRFGALDMQIFTATWTQLRRRADFEDLDSEGLIVAAFALGPHTLLVEDGGHEAVDRPDLSLGTFAVSSFRSADDDHRFLVSEDGEALASFTHGLASLAEGADPTVLTEPLAEMGIDDIDEFDDDDDSLLDDVELLCQVAGVSPEIADVTGPARGAILRRPDVRRRRFAHSS
;
A
#
# COMPACT_ATOMS: atom_id res chain seq x y z
N MET A 1 -5.50 -36.63 -15.44
CA MET A 1 -5.43 -35.79 -16.64
C MET A 1 -5.24 -34.35 -16.19
N PRO A 2 -4.23 -33.63 -16.67
CA PRO A 2 -4.04 -32.21 -16.35
C PRO A 2 -5.23 -31.36 -16.80
N GLU A 3 -5.57 -30.34 -16.02
CA GLU A 3 -6.66 -29.38 -16.35
C GLU A 3 -6.18 -28.14 -17.10
N ALA A 4 -4.87 -27.96 -17.23
CA ALA A 4 -4.26 -26.81 -17.89
C ALA A 4 -2.91 -27.16 -18.51
N LEU A 5 -2.61 -26.53 -19.65
CA LEU A 5 -1.25 -26.40 -20.17
C LEU A 5 -0.64 -25.12 -19.57
N LEU A 6 0.40 -25.26 -18.75
CA LEU A 6 1.06 -24.12 -18.10
C LEU A 6 2.13 -23.50 -19.01
N GLN A 7 2.46 -22.25 -18.75
CA GLN A 7 3.64 -21.60 -19.35
C GLN A 7 4.89 -22.47 -19.12
N PHE A 8 5.76 -22.55 -20.13
CA PHE A 8 6.95 -23.43 -20.19
C PHE A 8 6.71 -24.92 -20.33
N HIS A 9 5.46 -25.41 -20.20
CA HIS A 9 5.16 -26.82 -20.37
C HIS A 9 4.83 -27.13 -21.84
N THR A 10 5.07 -28.37 -22.24
CA THR A 10 4.62 -28.93 -23.51
C THR A 10 3.40 -29.80 -23.29
N LEU A 11 2.58 -29.97 -24.34
CA LEU A 11 1.39 -30.84 -24.31
C LEU A 11 1.81 -32.32 -24.38
N ASP A 12 2.47 -32.83 -23.33
CA ASP A 12 2.94 -34.22 -23.30
C ASP A 12 1.80 -35.21 -22.96
N GLU A 13 0.81 -34.73 -22.20
CA GLU A 13 -0.43 -35.44 -21.88
C GLU A 13 -1.64 -34.58 -22.32
N PRO A 14 -2.79 -35.20 -22.67
CA PRO A 14 -4.01 -34.47 -22.96
C PRO A 14 -4.43 -33.55 -21.81
N VAL A 15 -4.87 -32.34 -22.14
CA VAL A 15 -5.45 -31.41 -21.16
C VAL A 15 -6.97 -31.47 -21.29
N GLY A 16 -7.64 -31.90 -20.22
CA GLY A 16 -9.07 -32.12 -20.23
C GLY A 16 -9.90 -30.96 -19.70
N SER A 17 -11.10 -30.84 -20.25
CA SER A 17 -12.20 -30.09 -19.64
C SER A 17 -12.66 -30.75 -18.33
N ARG A 18 -13.35 -29.98 -17.48
CA ARG A 18 -13.82 -30.43 -16.17
C ARG A 18 -14.79 -31.61 -16.27
N SER A 19 -15.69 -31.57 -17.24
CA SER A 19 -16.64 -32.65 -17.53
C SER A 19 -15.98 -33.90 -18.08
N GLY A 20 -14.71 -33.82 -18.52
CA GLY A 20 -14.02 -34.87 -19.25
C GLY A 20 -14.54 -35.09 -20.67
N ARG A 21 -15.46 -34.22 -21.15
CA ARG A 21 -16.06 -34.34 -22.48
C ARG A 21 -15.08 -33.96 -23.58
N TRP A 22 -14.34 -32.87 -23.37
CA TRP A 22 -13.40 -32.27 -24.31
C TRP A 22 -11.96 -32.39 -23.81
N GLU A 23 -11.03 -32.57 -24.75
CA GLU A 23 -9.60 -32.66 -24.48
C GLU A 23 -8.78 -31.93 -25.55
N LEU A 24 -7.76 -31.20 -25.11
CA LEU A 24 -6.68 -30.71 -25.95
C LEU A 24 -5.62 -31.80 -26.05
N ARG A 25 -5.39 -32.33 -27.26
CA ARG A 25 -4.47 -33.45 -27.53
C ARG A 25 -3.87 -33.33 -28.93
N TYR A 26 -2.90 -34.18 -29.26
CA TYR A 26 -2.44 -34.32 -30.64
C TYR A 26 -3.35 -35.27 -31.44
N ASP A 27 -3.67 -34.90 -32.68
CA ASP A 27 -4.33 -35.79 -33.64
C ASP A 27 -3.33 -36.76 -34.32
N ALA A 28 -3.82 -37.56 -35.26
CA ALA A 28 -2.99 -38.55 -35.96
C ALA A 28 -1.90 -37.91 -36.85
N ASP A 29 -2.09 -36.65 -37.23
CA ASP A 29 -1.15 -35.87 -38.04
C ASP A 29 -0.17 -35.05 -37.18
N GLY A 30 -0.25 -35.18 -35.84
CA GLY A 30 0.61 -34.47 -34.89
C GLY A 30 0.23 -33.00 -34.70
N ARG A 31 -1.00 -32.60 -35.01
CA ARG A 31 -1.52 -31.25 -34.74
C ARG A 31 -2.23 -31.21 -33.42
N ALA A 32 -2.05 -30.13 -32.66
CA ALA A 32 -2.83 -29.92 -31.45
C ALA A 32 -4.29 -29.62 -31.83
N VAL A 33 -5.23 -30.35 -31.23
CA VAL A 33 -6.67 -30.24 -31.48
C VAL A 33 -7.43 -30.24 -30.16
N ILE A 34 -8.56 -29.53 -30.11
CA ILE A 34 -9.59 -29.74 -29.09
C ILE A 34 -10.63 -30.66 -29.70
N ALA A 35 -10.82 -31.83 -29.09
CA ALA A 35 -11.76 -32.83 -29.57
C ALA A 35 -12.55 -33.45 -28.42
N ASP A 36 -13.78 -33.86 -28.70
CA ASP A 36 -14.54 -34.70 -27.77
C ASP A 36 -14.17 -36.19 -27.90
N GLN A 37 -14.79 -37.01 -27.05
CA GLN A 37 -14.59 -38.46 -27.02
C GLN A 37 -15.09 -39.16 -28.30
N ASP A 38 -16.05 -38.56 -29.02
CA ASP A 38 -16.60 -39.07 -30.27
C ASP A 38 -15.74 -38.66 -31.49
N GLY A 39 -14.73 -37.81 -31.28
CA GLY A 39 -13.80 -37.32 -32.29
C GLY A 39 -14.25 -36.02 -32.98
N THR A 40 -15.29 -35.36 -32.49
CA THR A 40 -15.69 -34.04 -32.97
C THR A 40 -14.62 -33.03 -32.60
N VAL A 41 -14.04 -32.34 -33.59
CA VAL A 41 -13.01 -31.31 -33.39
C VAL A 41 -13.64 -29.93 -33.44
N THR A 42 -13.42 -29.10 -32.41
CA THR A 42 -13.86 -27.70 -32.35
C THR A 42 -12.76 -26.72 -32.72
N TRP A 43 -11.50 -27.08 -32.47
CA TRP A 43 -10.34 -26.25 -32.75
C TRP A 43 -9.13 -27.10 -33.16
N SER A 44 -8.29 -26.59 -34.06
CA SER A 44 -7.06 -27.24 -34.49
C SER A 44 -5.97 -26.20 -34.76
N ALA A 45 -4.75 -26.50 -34.33
CA ALA A 45 -3.57 -25.74 -34.73
C ALA A 45 -3.28 -25.94 -36.23
N GLY A 46 -2.86 -24.88 -36.90
CA GLY A 46 -2.66 -24.90 -38.36
C GLY A 46 -1.43 -25.70 -38.84
N ALA A 47 -0.60 -26.21 -37.93
CA ALA A 47 0.58 -27.02 -38.26
C ALA A 47 0.81 -28.12 -37.22
N ALA A 48 1.54 -29.16 -37.64
CA ALA A 48 2.00 -30.23 -36.76
C ALA A 48 3.25 -29.78 -35.99
N GLY A 49 3.40 -30.24 -34.75
CA GLY A 49 4.55 -29.92 -33.89
C GLY A 49 4.17 -29.77 -32.43
N VAL A 50 5.05 -29.13 -31.65
CA VAL A 50 4.88 -28.97 -30.20
C VAL A 50 4.18 -27.65 -29.89
N LEU A 51 2.97 -27.70 -29.32
CA LEU A 51 2.25 -26.53 -28.84
C LEU A 51 2.90 -25.97 -27.57
N ARG A 52 3.14 -24.65 -27.52
CA ARG A 52 3.79 -23.97 -26.39
C ARG A 52 3.15 -22.61 -26.08
N LEU A 53 3.24 -22.23 -24.81
CA LEU A 53 2.98 -20.88 -24.29
C LEU A 53 4.30 -20.26 -23.84
N GLU A 54 4.70 -19.16 -24.48
CA GLU A 54 5.94 -18.46 -24.13
C GLU A 54 5.75 -17.31 -23.12
N PRO A 55 6.82 -16.96 -22.37
CA PRO A 55 6.87 -15.76 -21.51
C PRO A 55 6.58 -14.45 -22.23
N SER A 56 6.98 -14.40 -23.49
CA SER A 56 6.78 -13.28 -24.40
C SER A 56 5.31 -13.07 -24.76
N GLY A 57 4.41 -14.00 -24.40
CA GLY A 57 3.01 -13.95 -24.81
C GLY A 57 2.75 -14.58 -26.16
N VAL A 58 3.61 -15.50 -26.60
CA VAL A 58 3.43 -16.22 -27.86
C VAL A 58 2.71 -17.55 -27.59
N PHE A 59 1.61 -17.78 -28.31
CA PHE A 59 0.91 -19.05 -28.42
C PHE A 59 1.20 -19.65 -29.80
N ALA A 60 2.01 -20.71 -29.86
CA ALA A 60 2.57 -21.19 -31.12
C ALA A 60 2.87 -22.69 -31.11
N VAL A 61 3.03 -23.25 -32.31
CA VAL A 61 3.51 -24.61 -32.57
C VAL A 61 4.93 -24.56 -33.11
N TYR A 62 5.78 -25.41 -32.55
CA TYR A 62 7.20 -25.51 -32.89
C TYR A 62 7.51 -26.83 -33.60
N SER A 63 8.29 -26.76 -34.66
CA SER A 63 9.00 -27.91 -35.20
C SER A 63 10.48 -27.76 -34.85
N ARG A 64 10.98 -28.61 -33.96
CA ARG A 64 12.27 -28.42 -33.27
C ARG A 64 12.27 -27.07 -32.54
N ASP A 65 13.00 -26.08 -33.06
CA ASP A 65 13.15 -24.74 -32.48
C ASP A 65 12.56 -23.63 -33.38
N GLU A 66 11.92 -24.00 -34.49
CA GLU A 66 11.30 -23.06 -35.41
C GLU A 66 9.79 -22.97 -35.19
N VAL A 67 9.27 -21.74 -35.14
CA VAL A 67 7.83 -21.49 -35.10
C VAL A 67 7.23 -21.79 -36.47
N VAL A 68 6.43 -22.86 -36.56
CA VAL A 68 5.77 -23.28 -37.80
C VAL A 68 4.32 -22.83 -37.87
N TRP A 69 3.73 -22.45 -36.74
CA TRP A 69 2.40 -21.84 -36.68
C TRP A 69 2.30 -20.95 -35.45
N ARG A 70 1.61 -19.81 -35.57
CA ARG A 70 1.26 -18.91 -34.47
C ARG A 70 -0.26 -18.77 -34.41
N GLY A 71 -0.82 -18.78 -33.21
CA GLY A 71 -2.20 -18.40 -33.01
C GLY A 71 -2.41 -16.92 -33.32
N ASP A 72 -3.58 -16.59 -33.87
CA ASP A 72 -3.99 -15.21 -34.10
C ASP A 72 -4.52 -14.59 -32.80
N VAL A 73 -3.62 -14.49 -31.82
CA VAL A 73 -3.92 -13.96 -30.49
C VAL A 73 -3.03 -12.77 -30.21
N GLN A 74 -3.53 -11.77 -29.50
CA GLN A 74 -2.72 -10.61 -29.12
C GLN A 74 -1.52 -11.07 -28.27
N VAL A 75 -0.38 -10.43 -28.42
CA VAL A 75 0.79 -10.77 -27.62
C VAL A 75 0.63 -10.15 -26.23
N VAL A 76 0.08 -10.94 -25.31
CA VAL A 76 -0.03 -10.63 -23.88
C VAL A 76 0.57 -11.79 -23.08
N LYS A 77 1.00 -11.54 -21.84
CA LYS A 77 1.62 -12.58 -21.02
C LYS A 77 0.62 -13.74 -20.78
N TYR A 78 0.94 -14.94 -21.26
CA TYR A 78 0.10 -16.12 -21.06
C TYR A 78 0.71 -17.05 -20.03
N THR A 79 -0.02 -17.28 -18.93
CA THR A 79 0.39 -18.17 -17.83
C THR A 79 -0.17 -19.58 -17.95
N ALA A 80 -1.33 -19.74 -18.59
CA ALA A 80 -1.96 -21.04 -18.80
C ALA A 80 -2.94 -21.04 -19.98
N LEU A 81 -3.23 -22.23 -20.50
CA LEU A 81 -4.31 -22.53 -21.44
C LEU A 81 -5.17 -23.66 -20.82
N ARG A 82 -6.50 -23.49 -20.80
CA ARG A 82 -7.45 -24.48 -20.24
C ARG A 82 -8.53 -24.80 -21.25
N VAL A 83 -9.03 -26.04 -21.23
CA VAL A 83 -10.16 -26.48 -22.07
C VAL A 83 -11.45 -26.35 -21.27
N SER A 84 -12.49 -25.76 -21.86
CA SER A 84 -13.81 -25.59 -21.25
C SER A 84 -14.80 -26.69 -21.66
N ASP A 85 -15.90 -26.79 -20.93
CA ASP A 85 -16.92 -27.85 -21.13
C ASP A 85 -17.77 -27.67 -22.42
N ASP A 86 -17.63 -26.53 -23.09
CA ASP A 86 -18.22 -26.22 -24.39
C ASP A 86 -17.28 -26.51 -25.57
N GLY A 87 -16.05 -26.99 -25.30
CA GLY A 87 -15.08 -27.34 -26.34
C GLY A 87 -14.23 -26.18 -26.84
N ASP A 88 -14.18 -25.07 -26.09
CA ASP A 88 -13.23 -23.98 -26.32
C ASP A 88 -11.91 -24.21 -25.53
N ALA A 89 -10.88 -23.44 -25.85
CA ALA A 89 -9.73 -23.25 -24.98
C ALA A 89 -9.51 -21.76 -24.67
N VAL A 90 -9.28 -21.50 -23.39
CA VAL A 90 -9.13 -20.14 -22.87
C VAL A 90 -7.70 -19.94 -22.39
N LEU A 91 -7.05 -18.91 -22.90
CA LEU A 91 -5.76 -18.40 -22.46
C LEU A 91 -5.93 -17.50 -21.24
N TYR A 92 -5.05 -17.68 -20.25
CA TYR A 92 -5.07 -16.95 -18.99
C TYR A 92 -3.79 -16.15 -18.79
N ASP A 93 -3.92 -14.88 -18.46
CA ASP A 93 -2.83 -14.06 -17.90
C ASP A 93 -3.02 -13.98 -16.39
N ASP A 94 -2.07 -14.50 -15.62
CA ASP A 94 -2.03 -14.34 -14.18
C ASP A 94 -3.29 -14.84 -13.42
N GLY A 95 -4.00 -15.79 -14.05
CA GLY A 95 -5.27 -16.36 -13.60
C GLY A 95 -6.53 -15.68 -14.15
N PHE A 96 -6.40 -14.61 -14.94
CA PHE A 96 -7.52 -13.95 -15.63
C PHE A 96 -7.69 -14.51 -17.05
N PRO A 97 -8.91 -14.87 -17.48
CA PRO A 97 -9.15 -15.22 -18.87
C PRO A 97 -8.97 -13.98 -19.75
N VAL A 98 -8.11 -14.07 -20.77
CA VAL A 98 -7.76 -12.95 -21.65
C VAL A 98 -8.05 -13.23 -23.12
N HIS A 99 -8.21 -14.49 -23.50
CA HIS A 99 -8.50 -14.86 -24.88
C HIS A 99 -9.16 -16.23 -24.96
N SER A 100 -10.23 -16.35 -25.74
CA SER A 100 -10.86 -17.60 -26.17
C SER A 100 -10.36 -17.94 -27.56
N VAL A 101 -9.91 -19.17 -27.81
CA VAL A 101 -9.42 -19.56 -29.15
C VAL A 101 -10.54 -19.64 -30.19
N LEU A 102 -11.81 -19.73 -29.75
CA LEU A 102 -12.98 -19.70 -30.63
C LEU A 102 -13.65 -18.33 -30.73
N HIS A 103 -13.68 -17.57 -29.64
CA HIS A 103 -14.46 -16.33 -29.53
C HIS A 103 -13.62 -15.06 -29.50
N GLY A 104 -12.28 -15.18 -29.44
CA GLY A 104 -11.36 -14.06 -29.48
C GLY A 104 -11.08 -13.43 -28.11
N PRO A 105 -10.66 -12.15 -28.07
CA PRO A 105 -10.24 -11.47 -26.84
C PRO A 105 -11.33 -11.43 -25.76
N ILE A 106 -10.92 -11.67 -24.51
CA ILE A 106 -11.76 -11.54 -23.33
C ILE A 106 -11.24 -10.36 -22.52
N GLU A 107 -12.06 -9.33 -22.35
CA GLU A 107 -11.69 -8.16 -21.56
C GLU A 107 -11.95 -8.42 -20.06
N PRO A 108 -10.93 -8.37 -19.18
CA PRO A 108 -11.15 -8.47 -17.73
C PRO A 108 -11.89 -7.24 -17.20
N VAL A 109 -12.93 -7.44 -16.39
CA VAL A 109 -13.76 -6.36 -15.85
C VAL A 109 -13.53 -6.24 -14.35
N SER A 110 -12.92 -5.13 -13.93
CA SER A 110 -12.82 -4.78 -12.51
C SER A 110 -14.19 -4.33 -11.98
N LEU A 111 -14.58 -4.86 -10.82
CA LEU A 111 -15.76 -4.46 -10.06
C LEU A 111 -15.45 -3.37 -9.04
N GLY A 112 -14.22 -2.84 -9.06
CA GLY A 112 -13.71 -1.94 -8.04
C GLY A 112 -13.16 -2.70 -6.84
N ASP A 113 -13.21 -2.08 -5.67
CA ASP A 113 -12.66 -2.58 -4.41
C ASP A 113 -13.67 -3.36 -3.54
N ARG A 114 -14.92 -3.48 -4.00
CA ARG A 114 -15.99 -4.24 -3.34
C ARG A 114 -16.98 -4.82 -4.35
N ALA A 115 -17.46 -6.04 -4.11
CA ALA A 115 -18.55 -6.63 -4.89
C ALA A 115 -19.22 -7.80 -4.15
N PRO A 116 -20.49 -8.14 -4.46
CA PRO A 116 -21.08 -9.40 -4.04
C PRO A 116 -20.26 -10.58 -4.57
N VAL A 117 -20.12 -11.65 -3.79
CA VAL A 117 -19.34 -12.84 -4.21
C VAL A 117 -19.93 -13.50 -5.46
N THR A 118 -21.24 -13.44 -5.63
CA THR A 118 -21.97 -13.95 -6.80
C THR A 118 -21.68 -13.18 -8.09
N GLU A 119 -21.20 -11.93 -7.96
CA GLU A 119 -20.83 -11.09 -9.10
C GLU A 119 -19.40 -11.32 -9.60
N ILE A 120 -18.53 -11.90 -8.76
CA ILE A 120 -17.16 -12.29 -9.10
C ILE A 120 -17.24 -13.61 -9.86
N ARG A 121 -17.38 -13.52 -11.19
CA ARG A 121 -17.55 -14.68 -12.09
C ARG A 121 -16.88 -14.41 -13.43
N HIS A 122 -16.40 -15.47 -14.08
CA HIS A 122 -15.77 -15.40 -15.40
C HIS A 122 -14.59 -14.39 -15.43
N ASN A 123 -14.73 -13.32 -16.20
CA ASN A 123 -13.77 -12.24 -16.37
C ASN A 123 -13.91 -11.10 -15.35
N ARG A 124 -14.83 -11.21 -14.37
CA ARG A 124 -15.09 -10.17 -13.37
C ARG A 124 -14.33 -10.42 -12.07
N PHE A 125 -13.68 -9.39 -11.53
CA PHE A 125 -12.82 -9.47 -10.33
C PHE A 125 -12.94 -8.21 -9.46
N ILE A 126 -12.62 -8.31 -8.17
CA ILE A 126 -12.39 -7.13 -7.31
C ILE A 126 -10.89 -6.88 -7.15
N ARG A 127 -10.47 -5.62 -7.12
CA ARG A 127 -9.07 -5.22 -6.96
C ARG A 127 -8.98 -4.04 -5.99
N SER A 128 -7.99 -4.08 -5.09
CA SER A 128 -7.76 -2.97 -4.16
C SER A 128 -7.36 -1.69 -4.91
N ALA A 129 -7.63 -0.52 -4.33
CA ALA A 129 -7.32 0.78 -4.92
C ALA A 129 -5.84 0.92 -5.33
N ASN A 130 -4.92 0.35 -4.55
CA ASN A 130 -3.48 0.32 -4.85
C ASN A 130 -3.05 -0.78 -5.84
N GLY A 131 -3.98 -1.58 -6.36
CA GLY A 131 -3.72 -2.66 -7.32
C GLY A 131 -2.97 -3.89 -6.76
N LYS A 132 -2.58 -3.87 -5.48
CA LYS A 132 -1.78 -4.95 -4.87
C LYS A 132 -2.59 -6.21 -4.58
N ARG A 133 -3.90 -6.09 -4.34
CA ARG A 133 -4.77 -7.21 -3.95
C ARG A 133 -5.82 -7.43 -5.01
N THR A 134 -6.09 -8.69 -5.35
CA THR A 134 -7.12 -9.04 -6.34
C THR A 134 -7.81 -10.32 -5.92
N VAL A 135 -9.14 -10.37 -6.08
CA VAL A 135 -9.92 -11.61 -5.96
C VAL A 135 -10.64 -11.88 -7.26
N TYR A 136 -10.46 -13.09 -7.78
CA TYR A 136 -11.17 -13.60 -8.95
C TYR A 136 -11.65 -15.03 -8.68
N ARG A 137 -12.61 -15.50 -9.47
CA ARG A 137 -13.13 -16.86 -9.34
C ARG A 137 -12.19 -17.84 -10.05
N THR A 138 -12.00 -19.02 -9.47
CA THR A 138 -11.24 -20.09 -10.13
C THR A 138 -11.87 -20.44 -11.47
N ALA A 139 -11.07 -20.96 -12.41
CA ALA A 139 -11.56 -21.31 -13.74
C ALA A 139 -12.72 -22.32 -13.72
N ASP A 140 -12.73 -23.20 -12.72
CA ASP A 140 -13.78 -24.20 -12.50
C ASP A 140 -15.07 -23.59 -11.92
N GLY A 141 -15.06 -22.31 -11.56
CA GLY A 141 -16.20 -21.55 -11.04
C GLY A 141 -16.53 -21.79 -9.57
N THR A 142 -15.82 -22.67 -8.84
CA THR A 142 -16.26 -23.09 -7.50
C THR A 142 -15.52 -22.41 -6.35
N GLY A 143 -14.28 -21.98 -6.56
CA GLY A 143 -13.44 -21.31 -5.58
C GLY A 143 -13.21 -19.84 -5.90
N LEU A 144 -12.64 -19.11 -4.95
CA LEU A 144 -12.07 -17.78 -5.20
C LEU A 144 -10.57 -17.82 -4.99
N VAL A 145 -9.83 -17.14 -5.85
CA VAL A 145 -8.39 -16.92 -5.69
C VAL A 145 -8.19 -15.53 -5.12
N TYR A 146 -7.66 -15.46 -3.90
CA TYR A 146 -7.12 -14.24 -3.32
C TYR A 146 -5.63 -14.14 -3.63
N ARG A 147 -5.26 -13.07 -4.33
CA ARG A 147 -3.88 -12.78 -4.70
C ARG A 147 -3.40 -11.48 -4.06
N THR A 148 -2.20 -11.49 -3.51
CA THR A 148 -1.48 -10.29 -3.04
C THR A 148 -0.14 -10.18 -3.75
N ARG A 149 0.10 -9.09 -4.46
CA ARG A 149 1.40 -8.76 -5.05
C ARG A 149 2.34 -8.28 -3.95
N LEU A 150 3.52 -8.90 -3.85
CA LEU A 150 4.56 -8.60 -2.85
C LEU A 150 5.77 -7.87 -3.46
N GLY A 151 5.76 -7.65 -4.77
CA GLY A 151 6.83 -7.02 -5.53
C GLY A 151 6.83 -7.42 -7.00
N PRO A 152 7.83 -7.01 -7.79
CA PRO A 152 7.98 -7.43 -9.18
C PRO A 152 8.08 -8.95 -9.30
N GLY A 153 7.10 -9.57 -9.96
CA GLY A 153 7.08 -11.02 -10.19
C GLY A 153 6.75 -11.89 -8.97
N LEU A 154 6.58 -11.32 -7.78
CA LEU A 154 6.25 -12.06 -6.56
C LEU A 154 4.80 -11.82 -6.13
N ALA A 155 4.07 -12.89 -5.87
CA ALA A 155 2.71 -12.84 -5.34
C ALA A 155 2.45 -13.96 -4.34
N SER A 156 1.71 -13.65 -3.28
CA SER A 156 1.04 -14.65 -2.45
C SER A 156 -0.32 -14.98 -3.06
N ILE A 157 -0.63 -16.27 -3.16
CA ILE A 157 -1.89 -16.78 -3.71
C ILE A 157 -2.51 -17.68 -2.66
N VAL A 158 -3.77 -17.41 -2.33
CA VAL A 158 -4.57 -18.25 -1.44
C VAL A 158 -5.90 -18.55 -2.11
N VAL A 159 -6.33 -19.80 -2.07
CA VAL A 159 -7.58 -20.24 -2.71
C VAL A 159 -8.62 -20.54 -1.64
N LEU A 160 -9.72 -19.78 -1.67
CA LEU A 160 -10.92 -20.04 -0.88
C LEU A 160 -11.62 -21.26 -1.47
N GLN A 161 -11.85 -22.25 -0.61
CA GLN A 161 -12.48 -23.50 -1.00
C GLN A 161 -13.98 -23.29 -1.28
N PRO A 162 -14.62 -24.17 -2.08
CA PRO A 162 -16.02 -23.99 -2.46
C PRO A 162 -16.99 -23.88 -1.28
N ALA A 163 -16.69 -24.54 -0.15
CA ALA A 163 -17.49 -24.42 1.06
C ALA A 163 -17.40 -23.02 1.68
N GLU A 164 -16.23 -22.37 1.65
CA GLU A 164 -16.03 -21.01 2.14
C GLU A 164 -16.69 -20.00 1.21
N VAL A 165 -16.57 -20.18 -0.11
CA VAL A 165 -17.23 -19.34 -1.11
C VAL A 165 -18.75 -19.36 -0.93
N ARG A 166 -19.36 -20.54 -0.77
CA ARG A 166 -20.81 -20.66 -0.50
C ARG A 166 -21.24 -19.97 0.79
N ARG A 167 -20.39 -19.96 1.83
CA ARG A 167 -20.67 -19.21 3.07
C ARG A 167 -20.56 -17.71 2.86
N ALA A 168 -19.72 -17.26 1.93
CA ALA A 168 -19.54 -15.85 1.60
C ALA A 168 -20.60 -15.33 0.60
N GLU A 169 -21.30 -16.21 -0.12
CA GLU A 169 -22.45 -15.89 -0.99
C GLU A 169 -23.72 -15.63 -0.18
N GLN A 170 -23.70 -14.61 0.68
CA GLN A 170 -24.87 -14.17 1.44
C GLN A 170 -25.56 -13.00 0.71
N PRO A 171 -26.90 -12.93 0.72
CA PRO A 171 -27.62 -11.77 0.22
C PRO A 171 -27.21 -10.52 1.02
N ASP A 172 -27.21 -9.36 0.37
CA ASP A 172 -26.88 -8.07 0.97
C ASP A 172 -25.50 -8.04 1.66
N THR A 173 -24.54 -8.77 1.11
CA THR A 173 -23.14 -8.73 1.56
C THR A 173 -22.16 -8.49 0.42
N TRP A 174 -21.03 -7.90 0.76
CA TRP A 174 -19.96 -7.57 -0.18
C TRP A 174 -18.62 -8.08 0.32
N LEU A 175 -17.87 -8.65 -0.60
CA LEU A 175 -16.48 -8.98 -0.40
C LEU A 175 -15.65 -7.71 -0.62
N THR A 176 -14.82 -7.33 0.35
CA THR A 176 -13.97 -6.14 0.28
C THR A 176 -12.71 -6.30 1.13
N TRP A 177 -11.90 -5.25 1.22
CA TRP A 177 -10.69 -5.18 2.03
C TRP A 177 -10.97 -4.36 3.27
N ARG A 178 -10.63 -4.88 4.45
CA ARG A 178 -10.60 -4.08 5.68
C ARG A 178 -9.27 -4.29 6.37
N PHE A 179 -8.71 -3.20 6.88
CA PHE A 179 -7.62 -3.27 7.82
C PHE A 179 -8.19 -3.74 9.15
N LEU A 180 -7.68 -4.86 9.64
CA LEU A 180 -8.08 -5.41 10.94
C LEU A 180 -6.86 -5.45 11.83
N ASP A 181 -7.02 -4.95 13.05
CA ASP A 181 -6.02 -4.97 14.11
C ASP A 181 -6.50 -5.90 15.22
N ASP A 182 -5.72 -6.94 15.54
CA ASP A 182 -5.99 -7.85 16.66
C ASP A 182 -5.19 -7.51 17.93
N GLY A 183 -4.58 -6.32 17.97
CA GLY A 183 -3.73 -5.82 19.05
C GLY A 183 -2.26 -6.20 18.86
N VAL A 184 -1.98 -7.38 18.30
CA VAL A 184 -0.62 -7.89 18.09
C VAL A 184 -0.17 -7.67 16.64
N HIS A 185 -1.08 -7.87 15.69
CA HIS A 185 -0.84 -7.73 14.27
C HIS A 185 -2.00 -6.98 13.60
N GLY A 186 -1.68 -5.88 12.90
CA GLY A 186 -2.55 -5.33 11.88
C GLY A 186 -2.43 -6.14 10.59
N ALA A 187 -3.45 -6.19 9.74
CA ALA A 187 -3.31 -6.57 8.32
C ALA A 187 -4.55 -6.19 7.53
N TRP A 188 -4.37 -5.84 6.25
CA TRP A 188 -5.48 -5.85 5.30
C TRP A 188 -5.96 -7.29 5.09
N ARG A 189 -7.21 -7.54 5.45
CA ARG A 189 -7.87 -8.83 5.26
C ARG A 189 -8.95 -8.70 4.19
N LEU A 190 -9.09 -9.77 3.43
CA LEU A 190 -10.31 -10.00 2.66
C LEU A 190 -11.43 -10.27 3.67
N VAL A 191 -12.48 -9.48 3.62
CA VAL A 191 -13.61 -9.58 4.55
C VAL A 191 -14.93 -9.62 3.80
N LEU A 192 -15.95 -10.18 4.45
CA LEU A 192 -17.34 -10.04 4.05
C LEU A 192 -18.00 -9.00 4.95
N ILE A 193 -18.57 -7.95 4.35
CA ILE A 193 -19.29 -6.90 5.06
C ILE A 193 -20.77 -6.90 4.70
N GLY A 194 -21.61 -6.44 5.63
CA GLY A 194 -23.05 -6.24 5.46
C GLY A 194 -23.40 -4.80 5.02
N PRO A 195 -24.70 -4.44 4.97
CA PRO A 195 -25.15 -3.12 4.50
C PRO A 195 -24.71 -1.98 5.41
N ASP A 196 -24.51 -2.25 6.70
CA ASP A 196 -24.06 -1.30 7.71
C ASP A 196 -22.53 -1.28 7.88
N ASP A 197 -21.79 -1.78 6.88
CA ASP A 197 -20.32 -1.95 6.92
C ASP A 197 -19.80 -2.89 8.03
N ALA A 198 -20.70 -3.58 8.74
CA ALA A 198 -20.35 -4.58 9.76
C ALA A 198 -19.60 -5.76 9.14
N VAL A 199 -18.50 -6.19 9.78
CA VAL A 199 -17.71 -7.34 9.33
C VAL A 199 -18.36 -8.65 9.79
N HIS A 200 -18.88 -9.43 8.84
CA HIS A 200 -19.50 -10.74 9.10
C HIS A 200 -18.49 -11.89 9.05
N TRP A 201 -17.42 -11.73 8.26
CA TRP A 201 -16.42 -12.78 8.07
C TRP A 201 -15.05 -12.18 7.71
N VAL A 202 -13.99 -12.84 8.17
CA VAL A 202 -12.59 -12.45 7.93
C VAL A 202 -11.84 -13.65 7.39
N PHE A 203 -11.22 -13.48 6.23
CA PHE A 203 -10.43 -14.54 5.62
C PHE A 203 -9.19 -14.92 6.47
N GLY A 204 -9.01 -16.22 6.71
CA GLY A 204 -7.81 -16.78 7.33
C GLY A 204 -7.73 -16.70 8.87
N ARG A 205 -8.77 -16.24 9.57
CA ARG A 205 -8.77 -16.05 11.03
C ARG A 205 -8.72 -17.35 11.87
N GLU A 206 -8.77 -18.53 11.24
CA GLU A 206 -8.75 -19.83 11.96
C GLU A 206 -7.34 -20.37 12.30
N ARG A 207 -6.23 -19.65 12.01
CA ARG A 207 -4.86 -20.11 12.35
C ARG A 207 -4.00 -18.99 12.93
N GLY A 208 -3.86 -18.94 14.26
CA GLY A 208 -2.95 -18.03 14.96
C GLY A 208 -1.63 -18.72 15.34
N ILE A 209 -0.50 -18.19 14.87
CA ILE A 209 0.83 -18.41 15.47
C ILE A 209 1.46 -17.03 15.61
N ALA A 210 1.76 -16.63 16.85
CA ALA A 210 2.42 -15.37 17.17
C ALA A 210 3.93 -15.59 17.35
N ARG A 211 4.74 -14.67 16.84
CA ARG A 211 6.18 -14.53 17.15
C ARG A 211 6.47 -13.05 17.35
N GLY A 212 7.11 -12.73 18.46
CA GLY A 212 7.58 -11.39 18.79
C GLY A 212 9.11 -11.33 18.87
N ALA A 213 9.64 -10.15 18.61
CA ALA A 213 10.93 -9.68 19.11
C ALA A 213 10.93 -8.14 19.05
N GLY A 214 11.32 -7.50 20.14
CA GLY A 214 11.65 -6.07 20.21
C GLY A 214 13.06 -5.93 20.78
N SER A 215 13.78 -4.93 20.31
CA SER A 215 15.06 -4.46 20.85
C SER A 215 14.84 -3.10 21.48
N ASP A 216 15.23 -2.95 22.74
CA ASP A 216 15.16 -1.71 23.51
C ASP A 216 16.54 -1.03 23.41
N ASP A 217 16.61 0.12 22.75
CA ASP A 217 17.72 1.07 22.84
C ASP A 217 17.10 2.42 23.20
N ASP A 218 17.21 2.79 24.48
CA ASP A 218 16.54 3.94 25.10
C ASP A 218 17.38 5.20 24.87
N GLY A 219 17.03 6.02 23.87
CA GLY A 219 17.55 7.38 23.70
C GLY A 219 16.85 8.39 24.62
N ASP A 220 17.50 9.53 24.88
CA ASP A 220 17.09 10.61 25.80
C ASP A 220 15.85 11.44 25.35
N ALA A 221 14.97 10.89 24.51
CA ALA A 221 13.78 11.61 24.06
C ALA A 221 12.76 11.81 25.21
N PRO A 222 11.99 12.92 25.22
CA PRO A 222 10.93 13.13 26.19
C PRO A 222 9.98 11.94 26.31
N GLU A 223 9.52 11.64 27.52
CA GLU A 223 8.79 10.39 27.82
C GLU A 223 7.54 10.22 26.94
N TRP A 224 6.84 11.31 26.60
CA TRP A 224 5.67 11.28 25.73
C TRP A 224 6.03 10.90 24.28
N LEU A 225 7.18 11.33 23.77
CA LEU A 225 7.66 11.01 22.44
C LEU A 225 8.17 9.57 22.40
N ALA A 226 9.03 9.19 23.35
CA ALA A 226 9.60 7.85 23.45
C ALA A 226 8.54 6.78 23.75
N LYS A 227 7.74 6.94 24.81
CA LYS A 227 6.77 5.91 25.23
C LYS A 227 5.43 6.04 24.52
N GLY A 228 4.99 7.27 24.24
CA GLY A 228 3.70 7.53 23.60
C GLY A 228 3.72 7.24 22.10
N LEU A 229 4.73 7.77 21.39
CA LEU A 229 4.84 7.61 19.94
C LEU A 229 5.80 6.49 19.51
N LYS A 230 6.69 6.02 20.39
CA LYS A 230 7.73 5.01 20.03
C LYS A 230 8.55 5.50 18.83
N ALA A 231 8.96 6.76 18.92
CA ALA A 231 9.82 7.42 17.96
C ALA A 231 11.26 7.25 18.43
N ASP A 232 11.93 6.22 17.93
CA ASP A 232 13.19 5.75 18.52
C ASP A 232 14.43 6.45 17.91
N SER A 233 14.31 7.07 16.73
CA SER A 233 15.47 7.66 16.05
C SER A 233 15.19 8.73 14.99
N ALA A 234 13.96 8.85 14.50
CA ALA A 234 13.61 9.90 13.55
C ALA A 234 12.17 10.37 13.78
N TYR A 235 11.96 11.69 13.76
CA TYR A 235 10.65 12.29 13.93
C TYR A 235 10.62 13.66 13.25
N CYS A 236 9.43 14.07 12.80
CA CYS A 236 9.12 15.49 12.61
C CYS A 236 7.84 15.78 13.37
N ILE A 237 7.89 16.77 14.25
CA ILE A 237 6.75 17.21 15.05
C ILE A 237 6.52 18.70 14.84
N THR A 238 5.25 19.10 14.81
CA THR A 238 4.87 20.51 14.63
C THR A 238 3.72 20.87 15.54
N VAL A 239 3.83 21.96 16.27
CA VAL A 239 2.70 22.54 17.01
C VAL A 239 2.16 23.71 16.23
N ILE A 240 0.85 23.72 15.96
CA ILE A 240 0.14 24.82 15.29
C ILE A 240 -0.87 25.40 16.27
N HIS A 241 -0.81 26.72 16.48
CA HIS A 241 -1.66 27.39 17.45
C HIS A 241 -3.09 27.59 16.94
N ASP A 242 -4.07 27.41 17.83
CA ASP A 242 -5.48 27.75 17.58
C ASP A 242 -6.06 27.14 16.30
N VAL A 243 -5.58 25.95 15.92
CA VAL A 243 -5.99 25.21 14.72
C VAL A 243 -6.44 23.82 15.15
N ASP A 244 -7.60 23.38 14.65
CA ASP A 244 -8.10 22.04 14.91
C ASP A 244 -7.35 20.97 14.07
N PRO A 245 -7.35 19.70 14.52
CA PRO A 245 -6.60 18.63 13.84
C PRO A 245 -6.97 18.39 12.37
N ASP A 246 -8.23 18.59 11.96
CA ASP A 246 -8.63 18.40 10.56
C ASP A 246 -8.08 19.54 9.69
N GLU A 247 -8.18 20.78 10.18
CA GLU A 247 -7.62 21.94 9.50
C GLU A 247 -6.09 21.87 9.40
N ALA A 248 -5.40 21.43 10.45
CA ALA A 248 -3.95 21.20 10.40
C ALA A 248 -3.57 20.22 9.30
N LEU A 249 -4.29 19.09 9.17
CA LEU A 249 -4.07 18.11 8.11
C LEU A 249 -4.39 18.68 6.71
N ARG A 250 -5.43 19.51 6.58
CA ARG A 250 -5.73 20.20 5.31
C ARG A 250 -4.61 21.13 4.88
N ARG A 251 -4.09 21.95 5.80
CA ARG A 251 -2.91 22.82 5.55
C ARG A 251 -1.70 21.98 5.15
N PHE A 252 -1.55 20.81 5.75
CA PHE A 252 -0.49 19.87 5.37
C PHE A 252 -0.65 19.30 3.95
N GLY A 253 -1.88 19.28 3.42
CA GLY A 253 -2.21 18.85 2.06
C GLY A 253 -3.18 17.66 1.99
N ALA A 254 -3.78 17.25 3.12
CA ALA A 254 -4.79 16.21 3.14
C ALA A 254 -6.12 16.69 2.53
N LEU A 255 -6.76 15.86 1.71
CA LEU A 255 -8.15 16.03 1.32
C LEU A 255 -9.07 15.46 2.40
N ASP A 256 -10.30 15.98 2.55
CA ASP A 256 -11.26 15.50 3.56
C ASP A 256 -11.48 13.98 3.52
N MET A 257 -11.49 13.38 2.32
CA MET A 257 -11.66 11.94 2.14
C MET A 257 -10.44 11.11 2.56
N GLN A 258 -9.30 11.75 2.80
CA GLN A 258 -8.06 11.12 3.28
C GLN A 258 -7.90 11.25 4.79
N ILE A 259 -8.72 12.08 5.46
CA ILE A 259 -8.65 12.28 6.90
C ILE A 259 -9.53 11.23 7.59
N PHE A 260 -8.94 10.49 8.54
CA PHE A 260 -9.63 9.47 9.32
C PHE A 260 -9.18 9.49 10.77
N THR A 261 -9.94 8.85 11.66
CA THR A 261 -9.57 8.71 13.07
C THR A 261 -8.86 7.37 13.30
N ALA A 262 -7.69 7.40 13.92
CA ALA A 262 -6.90 6.22 14.30
C ALA A 262 -5.88 6.59 15.39
N THR A 263 -5.41 5.61 16.17
CA THR A 263 -4.24 5.84 17.05
C THR A 263 -2.94 5.87 16.25
N TRP A 264 -1.87 6.43 16.81
CA TRP A 264 -0.54 6.44 16.17
C TRP A 264 -0.06 5.05 15.75
N THR A 265 -0.22 4.06 16.64
CA THR A 265 0.13 2.67 16.34
C THR A 265 -0.68 2.10 15.17
N GLN A 266 -1.97 2.43 15.07
CA GLN A 266 -2.81 2.01 13.94
C GLN A 266 -2.38 2.68 12.63
N LEU A 267 -1.96 3.95 12.68
CA LEU A 267 -1.45 4.70 11.54
C LEU A 267 -0.15 4.12 10.98
N ARG A 268 0.88 3.96 11.83
CA ARG A 268 2.18 3.37 11.44
C ARG A 268 2.01 1.98 10.84
N ARG A 269 1.25 1.11 11.53
CA ARG A 269 0.92 -0.22 10.99
C ARG A 269 0.24 -0.12 9.62
N ARG A 270 -0.74 0.75 9.45
CA ARG A 270 -1.45 0.89 8.18
C ARG A 270 -0.49 1.26 7.03
N ALA A 271 0.48 2.14 7.26
CA ALA A 271 1.46 2.52 6.26
C ALA A 271 2.40 1.38 5.88
N ASP A 272 2.94 0.65 6.87
CA ASP A 272 3.74 -0.56 6.63
C ASP A 272 2.98 -1.52 5.68
N PHE A 273 1.68 -1.67 5.89
CA PHE A 273 0.83 -2.57 5.10
C PHE A 273 0.35 -2.04 3.75
N GLU A 274 0.35 -0.72 3.56
CA GLU A 274 0.06 -0.13 2.27
C GLU A 274 1.27 -0.28 1.32
N ASP A 275 2.41 -0.83 1.79
CA ASP A 275 3.79 -0.49 1.38
C ASP A 275 3.77 0.85 0.69
N LEU A 276 3.44 1.87 1.49
CA LEU A 276 3.95 3.18 1.20
C LEU A 276 5.46 2.96 1.10
N ASP A 277 5.96 3.00 -0.11
CA ASP A 277 7.38 3.12 -0.35
C ASP A 277 7.88 4.43 0.28
N SER A 278 9.13 4.78 0.04
CA SER A 278 9.69 6.08 0.43
C SER A 278 8.88 7.30 -0.07
N GLU A 279 7.84 7.12 -0.90
CA GLU A 279 6.98 8.19 -1.41
C GLU A 279 5.71 8.41 -0.58
N GLY A 280 5.37 7.57 0.40
CA GLY A 280 4.25 7.86 1.31
C GLY A 280 4.69 8.62 2.55
N LEU A 281 3.80 9.46 3.06
CA LEU A 281 3.98 10.20 4.31
C LEU A 281 2.75 10.01 5.19
N ILE A 282 2.97 9.52 6.41
CA ILE A 282 1.92 9.48 7.43
C ILE A 282 2.01 10.77 8.23
N VAL A 283 0.86 11.40 8.43
CA VAL A 283 0.74 12.54 9.35
C VAL A 283 -0.39 12.25 10.32
N ALA A 284 -0.11 12.33 11.61
CA ALA A 284 -1.09 12.32 12.69
C ALA A 284 -1.24 13.72 13.27
N ALA A 285 -2.45 14.09 13.65
CA ALA A 285 -2.80 15.35 14.26
C ALA A 285 -3.54 15.08 15.58
N PHE A 286 -2.91 15.45 16.68
CA PHE A 286 -3.43 15.32 18.04
C PHE A 286 -3.93 16.68 18.52
N ALA A 287 -5.10 16.69 19.14
CA ALA A 287 -5.60 17.90 19.81
C ALA A 287 -4.79 18.12 21.10
N LEU A 288 -4.23 19.31 21.26
CA LEU A 288 -3.46 19.73 22.43
C LEU A 288 -4.08 21.01 22.99
N GLY A 289 -5.24 20.85 23.65
CA GLY A 289 -6.07 21.99 24.05
C GLY A 289 -6.59 22.76 22.82
N PRO A 290 -6.31 24.07 22.69
CA PRO A 290 -6.65 24.83 21.49
C PRO A 290 -5.66 24.64 20.34
N HIS A 291 -4.49 24.04 20.60
CA HIS A 291 -3.44 23.81 19.62
C HIS A 291 -3.57 22.42 18.99
N THR A 292 -2.85 22.18 17.90
CA THR A 292 -2.67 20.86 17.31
C THR A 292 -1.20 20.48 17.28
N LEU A 293 -0.90 19.25 17.71
CA LEU A 293 0.40 18.61 17.51
C LEU A 293 0.32 17.68 16.28
N LEU A 294 1.03 18.04 15.22
CA LEU A 294 1.28 17.18 14.07
C LEU A 294 2.51 16.31 14.31
N VAL A 295 2.45 15.06 13.87
CA VAL A 295 3.53 14.08 13.93
C VAL A 295 3.65 13.39 12.57
N GLU A 296 4.83 13.48 11.96
CA GLU A 296 5.18 12.78 10.72
C GLU A 296 5.94 11.47 11.01
N ASP A 297 5.58 10.38 10.33
CA ASP A 297 6.36 9.13 10.39
C ASP A 297 7.43 9.14 9.30
N GLY A 298 8.71 9.28 9.70
CA GLY A 298 9.85 9.35 8.77
C GLY A 298 9.81 10.53 7.79
N GLY A 299 8.98 11.54 8.07
CA GLY A 299 8.86 12.78 7.30
C GLY A 299 9.75 13.90 7.82
N HIS A 300 9.87 14.95 7.02
CA HIS A 300 10.59 16.20 7.32
C HIS A 300 9.91 17.38 6.62
N GLU A 301 8.67 17.21 6.15
CA GLU A 301 8.07 18.22 5.29
C GLU A 301 7.68 19.47 6.10
N ALA A 302 7.30 19.33 7.38
CA ALA A 302 6.81 20.46 8.16
C ALA A 302 7.87 21.53 8.47
N VAL A 303 9.15 21.16 8.57
CA VAL A 303 10.26 22.10 8.79
C VAL A 303 10.58 22.95 7.55
N ASP A 304 9.98 22.65 6.40
CA ASP A 304 10.09 23.41 5.15
C ASP A 304 8.76 24.12 4.77
N ARG A 305 7.81 24.21 5.70
CA ARG A 305 6.41 24.65 5.44
C ARG A 305 5.97 25.78 6.39
N PRO A 306 6.49 27.01 6.22
CA PRO A 306 6.03 28.14 7.03
C PRO A 306 4.53 28.43 6.81
N ASP A 307 3.96 28.03 5.67
CA ASP A 307 2.53 28.17 5.37
C ASP A 307 1.59 27.38 6.30
N LEU A 308 2.11 26.44 7.10
CA LEU A 308 1.32 25.81 8.18
C LEU A 308 0.84 26.83 9.22
N SER A 309 1.58 27.93 9.40
CA SER A 309 1.25 29.03 10.31
C SER A 309 0.28 30.07 9.75
N LEU A 310 -0.29 29.94 8.54
CA LEU A 310 -1.17 30.97 7.96
C LEU A 310 -2.31 31.38 8.92
N GLY A 311 -2.39 32.67 9.25
CA GLY A 311 -3.33 33.25 10.22
C GLY A 311 -3.08 32.87 11.68
N THR A 312 -1.93 32.31 12.03
CA THR A 312 -1.56 31.85 13.38
C THR A 312 -0.03 31.73 13.54
N PHE A 313 0.43 30.92 14.49
CA PHE A 313 1.80 30.59 14.81
C PHE A 313 2.05 29.07 14.71
N ALA A 314 3.23 28.65 14.24
CA ALA A 314 3.63 27.25 14.22
C ALA A 314 5.12 27.06 14.48
N VAL A 315 5.46 25.96 15.18
CA VAL A 315 6.84 25.55 15.47
C VAL A 315 7.02 24.10 15.04
N SER A 316 8.05 23.83 14.25
CA SER A 316 8.40 22.49 13.75
C SER A 316 9.81 22.10 14.18
N SER A 317 9.99 20.86 14.63
CA SER A 317 11.30 20.24 14.85
C SER A 317 11.36 18.93 14.05
N PHE A 318 12.52 18.65 13.47
CA PHE A 318 12.82 17.43 12.76
C PHE A 318 14.18 16.90 13.20
N ARG A 319 14.21 15.60 13.49
CA ARG A 319 15.43 14.83 13.69
C ARG A 319 15.41 13.60 12.81
N SER A 320 16.52 13.32 12.13
CA SER A 320 16.73 12.08 11.38
C SER A 320 17.56 11.06 12.16
N ALA A 321 17.52 9.81 11.71
CA ALA A 321 18.36 8.74 12.27
C ALA A 321 19.86 8.93 11.99
N ASP A 322 20.21 9.80 11.03
CA ASP A 322 21.59 10.19 10.71
C ASP A 322 22.00 11.48 11.44
N ASP A 323 21.21 11.90 12.43
CA ASP A 323 21.45 13.08 13.27
C ASP A 323 21.41 14.42 12.49
N ASP A 324 20.73 14.47 11.33
CA ASP A 324 20.28 15.75 10.73
C ASP A 324 19.14 16.33 11.57
N HIS A 325 19.31 17.57 12.02
CA HIS A 325 18.35 18.32 12.84
C HIS A 325 17.90 19.57 12.10
N ARG A 326 16.61 19.88 12.15
CA ARG A 326 16.07 21.13 11.59
C ARG A 326 14.98 21.67 12.49
N PHE A 327 14.93 23.00 12.57
CA PHE A 327 13.96 23.71 13.38
C PHE A 327 13.37 24.87 12.59
N LEU A 328 12.08 25.13 12.74
CA LEU A 328 11.38 26.23 12.08
C LEU A 328 10.36 26.84 13.05
N VAL A 329 10.43 28.15 13.23
CA VAL A 329 9.39 29.00 13.84
C VAL A 329 8.78 29.85 12.74
N SER A 330 7.45 29.85 12.64
CA SER A 330 6.74 30.61 11.62
C SER A 330 5.47 31.26 12.14
N GLU A 331 5.15 32.44 11.60
CA GLU A 331 3.93 33.19 11.90
C GLU A 331 3.33 33.72 10.60
N ASP A 332 2.02 33.53 10.42
CA ASP A 332 1.25 33.95 9.25
C ASP A 332 1.88 33.60 7.88
N GLY A 333 2.52 32.43 7.79
CA GLY A 333 3.16 31.96 6.56
C GLY A 333 4.60 32.45 6.34
N GLU A 334 5.16 33.24 7.27
CA GLU A 334 6.54 33.75 7.23
C GLU A 334 7.43 33.00 8.22
N ALA A 335 8.66 32.67 7.81
CA ALA A 335 9.66 32.05 8.69
C ALA A 335 10.31 33.12 9.58
N LEU A 336 10.04 33.08 10.88
CA LEU A 336 10.65 33.98 11.87
C LEU A 336 12.06 33.55 12.20
N ALA A 337 12.26 32.26 12.47
CA ALA A 337 13.55 31.67 12.80
C ALA A 337 13.64 30.25 12.25
N SER A 338 14.82 29.86 11.77
CA SER A 338 15.10 28.50 11.33
C SER A 338 16.59 28.21 11.46
N PHE A 339 16.93 26.97 11.80
CA PHE A 339 18.33 26.52 11.83
C PHE A 339 18.43 25.04 11.47
N THR A 340 19.65 24.61 11.17
CA THR A 340 19.98 23.23 10.80
C THR A 340 21.14 22.71 11.64
N HIS A 341 21.28 21.39 11.74
CA HIS A 341 22.30 20.69 12.54
C HIS A 341 22.26 21.01 14.04
N GLY A 342 21.13 21.50 14.57
CA GLY A 342 20.99 21.82 16.00
C GLY A 342 21.68 23.11 16.43
N LEU A 343 22.30 23.86 15.50
CA LEU A 343 23.08 25.06 15.79
C LEU A 343 22.17 26.29 15.83
N ALA A 344 21.61 26.57 16.99
CA ALA A 344 20.67 27.68 17.14
C ALA A 344 21.36 29.05 17.06
N SER A 345 22.68 29.14 17.28
CA SER A 345 23.49 30.36 17.03
C SER A 345 23.45 30.80 15.55
N LEU A 346 23.20 29.85 14.65
CA LEU A 346 23.08 30.07 13.21
C LEU A 346 21.63 30.29 12.75
N ALA A 347 20.72 30.63 13.67
CA ALA A 347 19.33 30.88 13.31
C ALA A 347 19.17 32.02 12.30
N GLU A 348 18.46 31.74 11.21
CA GLU A 348 18.12 32.69 10.14
C GLU A 348 16.61 32.89 10.08
N GLY A 349 16.15 34.07 9.64
CA GLY A 349 14.73 34.35 9.43
C GLY A 349 14.39 35.83 9.60
N ALA A 350 13.09 36.14 9.58
CA ALA A 350 12.60 37.52 9.73
C ALA A 350 12.82 38.07 11.15
N ASP A 351 12.77 37.21 12.17
CA ASP A 351 12.99 37.54 13.58
C ASP A 351 13.58 36.34 14.37
N PRO A 352 14.90 36.09 14.29
CA PRO A 352 15.55 35.04 15.07
C PRO A 352 15.47 35.25 16.59
N THR A 353 15.15 36.46 17.05
CA THR A 353 15.12 36.77 18.50
C THR A 353 13.96 36.12 19.23
N VAL A 354 12.99 35.57 18.50
CA VAL A 354 11.91 34.73 19.04
C VAL A 354 12.42 33.51 19.84
N LEU A 355 13.66 33.08 19.61
CA LEU A 355 14.29 31.96 20.32
C LEU A 355 14.95 32.37 21.65
N THR A 356 15.21 33.66 21.89
CA THR A 356 16.05 34.11 23.02
C THR A 356 15.43 33.81 24.38
N GLU A 357 14.15 34.12 24.59
CA GLU A 357 13.48 33.85 25.86
C GLU A 357 13.33 32.34 26.12
N PRO A 358 12.85 31.50 25.18
CA PRO A 358 12.80 30.05 25.33
C PRO A 358 14.15 29.40 25.66
N LEU A 359 15.23 29.81 24.99
CA LEU A 359 16.58 29.29 25.26
C LEU A 359 17.08 29.67 26.66
N ALA A 360 16.83 30.92 27.10
CA ALA A 360 17.17 31.34 28.45
C ALA A 360 16.37 30.56 29.52
N GLU A 361 15.10 30.22 29.25
CA GLU A 361 14.29 29.37 30.13
C GLU A 361 14.83 27.92 30.22
N MET A 362 15.49 27.43 29.17
CA MET A 362 16.24 26.16 29.16
C MET A 362 17.62 26.27 29.85
N GLY A 363 18.00 27.46 30.32
CA GLY A 363 19.30 27.72 30.95
C GLY A 363 20.45 27.98 29.97
N ILE A 364 20.14 28.26 28.70
CA ILE A 364 21.10 28.61 27.65
C ILE A 364 21.14 30.14 27.54
N ASP A 365 21.99 30.76 28.36
CA ASP A 365 22.15 32.23 28.41
C ASP A 365 23.08 32.77 27.29
N ASP A 366 23.99 31.93 26.77
CA ASP A 366 24.92 32.24 25.68
C ASP A 366 24.90 31.10 24.65
N ILE A 367 24.26 31.36 23.51
CA ILE A 367 24.03 30.38 22.45
C ILE A 367 25.31 30.05 21.67
N ASP A 368 26.23 31.01 21.56
CA ASP A 368 27.50 30.81 20.87
C ASP A 368 28.41 29.90 21.70
N GLU A 369 28.42 30.07 23.03
CA GLU A 369 29.16 29.19 23.96
C GLU A 369 28.57 27.78 24.01
N PHE A 370 27.24 27.66 23.98
CA PHE A 370 26.55 26.36 23.98
C PHE A 370 26.84 25.56 22.70
N ASP A 371 26.78 26.19 21.53
CA ASP A 371 27.02 25.52 20.25
C ASP A 371 28.51 25.16 20.02
N ASP A 372 29.45 25.85 20.68
CA ASP A 372 30.88 25.54 20.64
C ASP A 372 31.29 24.31 21.49
N ASP A 373 30.39 23.81 22.35
CA ASP A 373 30.63 22.62 23.17
C ASP A 373 30.20 21.33 22.44
N ASP A 374 31.18 20.55 21.98
CA ASP A 374 30.98 19.30 21.25
C ASP A 374 30.11 18.25 22.01
N ASP A 375 29.97 18.37 23.34
CA ASP A 375 29.15 17.49 24.17
C ASP A 375 27.71 18.02 24.38
N SER A 376 27.42 19.26 23.97
CA SER A 376 26.11 19.90 24.11
C SER A 376 25.24 19.62 22.89
N LEU A 377 24.14 18.88 23.11
CA LEU A 377 23.09 18.69 22.11
C LEU A 377 21.85 19.45 22.57
N LEU A 378 21.39 20.38 21.73
CA LEU A 378 20.13 21.08 21.95
C LEU A 378 18.98 20.07 21.97
N ASP A 379 18.20 20.05 23.05
CA ASP A 379 16.91 19.34 23.06
C ASP A 379 15.89 20.16 22.26
N ASP A 380 15.82 19.87 20.97
CA ASP A 380 14.96 20.57 20.01
C ASP A 380 13.47 20.32 20.27
N VAL A 381 13.10 19.23 20.95
CA VAL A 381 11.71 19.00 21.39
C VAL A 381 11.36 19.87 22.58
N GLU A 382 12.26 19.99 23.56
CA GLU A 382 12.08 20.92 24.67
C GLU A 382 11.98 22.35 24.17
N LEU A 383 12.88 22.78 23.28
CA LEU A 383 12.82 24.11 22.67
C LEU A 383 11.51 24.33 21.92
N LEU A 384 11.04 23.35 21.14
CA LEU A 384 9.74 23.43 20.46
C LEU A 384 8.60 23.64 21.47
N CYS A 385 8.60 22.92 22.59
CA CYS A 385 7.58 23.03 23.62
C CYS A 385 7.61 24.41 24.29
N GLN A 386 8.80 24.96 24.58
CA GLN A 386 8.95 26.30 25.17
C GLN A 386 8.48 27.39 24.20
N VAL A 387 8.93 27.35 22.93
CA VAL A 387 8.53 28.33 21.91
C VAL A 387 7.02 28.29 21.65
N ALA A 388 6.43 27.10 21.61
CA ALA A 388 4.99 26.95 21.41
C ALA A 388 4.16 27.14 22.71
N GLY A 389 4.80 27.23 23.88
CA GLY A 389 4.09 27.33 25.16
C GLY A 389 3.18 26.13 25.46
N VAL A 390 3.63 24.91 25.09
CA VAL A 390 2.88 23.66 25.31
C VAL A 390 3.67 22.65 26.13
N SER A 391 2.98 21.70 26.75
CA SER A 391 3.61 20.60 27.50
C SER A 391 2.84 19.30 27.26
N PRO A 392 3.15 18.57 26.17
CA PRO A 392 2.46 17.32 25.83
C PRO A 392 2.70 16.22 26.87
N GLU A 393 1.67 15.45 27.19
CA GLU A 393 1.73 14.25 28.00
C GLU A 393 1.58 12.98 27.14
N ILE A 394 1.94 11.81 27.70
CA ILE A 394 1.72 10.51 27.04
C ILE A 394 0.24 10.32 26.64
N ALA A 395 -0.69 10.82 27.45
CA ALA A 395 -2.12 10.71 27.19
C ALA A 395 -2.56 11.47 25.92
N ASP A 396 -1.90 12.58 25.60
CA ASP A 396 -2.23 13.42 24.44
C ASP A 396 -1.90 12.71 23.12
N VAL A 397 -0.87 11.85 23.12
CA VAL A 397 -0.35 11.19 21.91
C VAL A 397 -0.68 9.70 21.78
N THR A 398 -1.24 9.09 22.83
CA THR A 398 -1.66 7.67 22.81
C THR A 398 -3.14 7.47 22.46
N GLY A 399 -3.94 8.55 22.54
CA GLY A 399 -5.34 8.55 22.17
C GLY A 399 -5.60 8.45 20.65
N PRO A 400 -6.89 8.45 20.25
CA PRO A 400 -7.26 8.60 18.84
C PRO A 400 -6.80 9.96 18.30
N ALA A 401 -6.04 9.94 17.21
CA ALA A 401 -5.66 11.11 16.43
C ALA A 401 -6.55 11.24 15.20
N ARG A 402 -6.52 12.42 14.57
CA ARG A 402 -6.89 12.57 13.17
C ARG A 402 -5.64 12.25 12.35
N GLY A 403 -5.76 11.47 11.28
CA GLY A 403 -4.61 11.03 10.51
C GLY A 403 -4.88 11.07 9.02
N ALA A 404 -3.82 11.28 8.26
CA ALA A 404 -3.84 11.21 6.80
C ALA A 404 -2.62 10.43 6.30
N ILE A 405 -2.82 9.74 5.17
CA ILE A 405 -1.75 9.13 4.39
C ILE A 405 -1.62 9.93 3.10
N LEU A 406 -0.52 10.65 2.98
CA LEU A 406 -0.22 11.55 1.87
C LEU A 406 0.79 10.90 0.95
N ARG A 407 0.72 11.24 -0.34
CA ARG A 407 1.83 10.96 -1.25
C ARG A 407 2.76 12.17 -1.21
N ARG A 408 4.05 11.94 -0.97
CA ARG A 408 5.05 12.97 -1.07
C ARG A 408 4.94 13.61 -2.46
N PRO A 409 4.88 14.95 -2.54
CA PRO A 409 4.92 15.62 -3.81
C PRO A 409 6.20 15.19 -4.52
N ASP A 410 6.08 14.71 -5.76
CA ASP A 410 7.20 14.23 -6.56
C ASP A 410 8.28 15.34 -6.63
N VAL A 411 9.35 15.19 -5.83
CA VAL A 411 10.39 16.20 -5.59
C VAL A 411 11.03 16.65 -6.90
N ARG A 412 10.97 15.80 -7.94
CA ARG A 412 11.45 16.11 -9.29
C ARG A 412 10.69 17.25 -9.96
N ARG A 413 9.46 17.58 -9.54
CA ARG A 413 8.68 18.68 -10.14
C ARG A 413 8.98 20.06 -9.54
N ARG A 414 9.47 20.18 -8.31
CA ARG A 414 9.73 21.49 -7.68
C ARG A 414 10.97 22.21 -8.24
N ARG A 415 11.99 21.47 -8.71
CA ARG A 415 13.22 22.08 -9.29
C ARG A 415 13.01 22.85 -10.60
N PHE A 416 11.86 22.71 -11.27
CA PHE A 416 11.58 23.41 -12.54
C PHE A 416 10.69 24.65 -12.41
N ALA A 417 10.17 24.96 -11.21
CA ALA A 417 9.23 26.07 -11.02
C ALA A 417 9.88 27.40 -10.56
N HIS A 418 11.16 27.39 -10.17
CA HIS A 418 11.87 28.57 -9.64
C HIS A 418 12.97 29.11 -10.58
N SER A 419 12.92 28.75 -11.87
CA SER A 419 13.85 29.22 -12.90
C SER A 419 13.17 29.99 -14.04
N SER A 420 12.03 30.63 -13.75
CA SER A 420 11.27 31.46 -14.71
C SER A 420 11.11 32.90 -14.21
#